data_AF-A0A1Q5KAJ0-F1
#
_entry.id   AF-A0A1Q5KAJ0-F1
#
_cell.length_a   1.000
_cell.length_b   1.000
_cell.length_c   1.000
_cell.angle_alpha   90.00
_cell.angle_beta   90.00
_cell.angle_gamma   90.00
#
_symmetry.space_group_name_H-M   'P 1'
#
loop_
_entity.id
_entity.type
_entity.pdbx_description
1 polymer ?
#
loop_
_entity_poly.entity_id
_entity_poly.type
_entity_poly.pdbx_seq_one_letter_code
_entity_poly.pdbx_strand_id
1 'polypeptide(L)'
;MSAWEAGLAAASSPSWEGRARAGRDLAAFAEVPEAAEALVRLLLDAEDTAVTRRTAEALARVGSVAAVRVLARAVAGADDGQADWLETGVLDAEAPDLAAACAALAWDREEAVRRGAAEVMVWVGDRS
;
A
#
# COMPACT_ATOMS: atom_id res chain seq x y z
N MET A 1 -8.71 22.98 6.78
CA MET A 1 -7.81 21.83 6.57
C MET A 1 -8.59 20.81 5.79
N SER A 2 -8.13 20.51 4.58
CA SER A 2 -8.71 19.50 3.71
C SER A 2 -8.44 18.08 4.24
N ALA A 3 -9.19 17.08 3.75
CA ALA A 3 -9.03 15.70 4.19
C ALA A 3 -7.61 15.16 3.94
N TRP A 4 -6.97 15.58 2.85
CA TRP A 4 -5.61 15.15 2.52
C TRP A 4 -4.55 15.78 3.45
N GLU A 5 -4.66 17.07 3.78
CA GLU A 5 -3.76 17.74 4.75
C GLU A 5 -3.86 17.12 6.15
N ALA A 6 -5.07 16.77 6.59
CA ALA A 6 -5.29 16.10 7.87
C ALA A 6 -4.67 14.69 7.86
N GLY A 7 -4.78 13.96 6.75
CA GLY A 7 -4.14 12.66 6.56
C GLY A 7 -2.61 12.74 6.65
N LEU A 8 -1.99 13.73 6.00
CA LEU A 8 -0.54 13.93 6.08
C LEU A 8 -0.06 14.25 7.49
N ALA A 9 -0.78 15.09 8.23
CA ALA A 9 -0.45 15.37 9.62
C ALA A 9 -0.53 14.11 10.50
N ALA A 10 -1.55 13.28 10.27
CA ALA A 10 -1.74 12.02 11.00
C ALA A 10 -0.68 10.96 10.65
N ALA A 11 -0.07 11.02 9.46
CA ALA A 11 0.98 10.08 9.04
C ALA A 11 2.27 10.18 9.88
N SER A 12 2.46 11.29 10.61
CA SER A 12 3.55 11.50 11.55
C SER A 12 3.12 11.36 13.02
N SER A 13 1.94 10.80 13.27
CA SER A 13 1.43 10.57 14.62
C SER A 13 2.37 9.68 15.45
N PRO A 14 2.59 10.00 16.75
CA PRO A 14 3.29 9.11 17.66
C PRO A 14 2.47 7.86 18.03
N SER A 15 1.14 7.89 17.81
CA SER A 15 0.27 6.73 17.97
C SER A 15 0.16 5.95 16.66
N TRP A 16 0.26 4.63 16.74
CA TRP A 16 0.05 3.74 15.60
C TRP A 16 -1.37 3.86 15.05
N GLU A 17 -2.39 4.13 15.89
CA GLU A 17 -3.77 4.32 15.42
C GLU A 17 -3.90 5.55 14.51
N GLY A 18 -3.21 6.64 14.85
CA GLY A 18 -3.17 7.86 14.03
C GLY A 18 -2.52 7.60 12.68
N ARG A 19 -1.40 6.87 12.66
CA ARG A 19 -0.71 6.50 11.41
C ARG A 19 -1.52 5.53 10.56
N ALA A 20 -2.12 4.51 11.17
CA ALA A 20 -3.02 3.59 10.47
C ALA A 20 -4.27 4.31 9.92
N ARG A 21 -4.77 5.35 10.62
CA ARG A 21 -5.84 6.20 10.09
C ARG A 21 -5.37 7.03 8.90
N ALA A 22 -4.18 7.62 8.97
CA ALA A 22 -3.58 8.32 7.84
C ALA A 22 -3.49 7.43 6.60
N GLY A 23 -3.07 6.17 6.75
CA GLY A 23 -3.00 5.21 5.64
C GLY A 23 -4.35 5.00 4.96
N ARG A 24 -5.44 4.86 5.73
CA ARG A 24 -6.80 4.74 5.19
C ARG A 24 -7.27 6.02 4.50
N ASP A 25 -7.05 7.17 5.13
CA ASP A 25 -7.54 8.46 4.64
C ASP A 25 -6.77 8.91 3.39
N LEU A 26 -5.47 8.57 3.27
CA LEU A 26 -4.61 8.93 2.14
C LEU A 26 -4.72 7.96 0.95
N ALA A 27 -5.18 6.72 1.14
CA ALA A 27 -5.20 5.70 0.09
C ALA A 27 -5.95 6.14 -1.19
N ALA A 28 -7.01 6.94 -1.03
CA ALA A 28 -7.81 7.48 -2.14
C ALA A 28 -7.09 8.59 -2.94
N PHE A 29 -5.90 9.03 -2.49
CA PHE A 29 -5.10 10.09 -3.09
C PHE A 29 -3.72 9.57 -3.56
N ALA A 30 -3.58 8.26 -3.80
CA ALA A 30 -2.30 7.64 -4.14
C ALA A 30 -1.65 8.16 -5.44
N GLU A 31 -2.38 8.87 -6.30
CA GLU A 31 -1.87 9.57 -7.47
C GLU A 31 -1.17 10.90 -7.13
N VAL A 32 -1.42 11.46 -5.94
CA VAL A 32 -0.77 12.67 -5.45
C VAL A 32 0.62 12.30 -4.92
N PRO A 33 1.72 12.88 -5.45
CA PRO A 33 3.09 12.49 -5.08
C PRO A 33 3.36 12.51 -3.57
N GLU A 34 2.91 13.54 -2.86
CA GLU A 34 3.11 13.70 -1.43
C GLU A 34 2.36 12.64 -0.62
N ALA A 35 1.14 12.28 -1.05
CA ALA A 35 0.39 11.19 -0.44
C ALA A 35 1.04 9.83 -0.73
N ALA A 36 1.50 9.61 -1.97
CA ALA A 36 2.21 8.39 -2.36
C ALA A 36 3.48 8.17 -1.51
N GLU A 37 4.29 9.21 -1.30
CA GLU A 37 5.48 9.13 -0.43
C GLU A 37 5.12 8.84 1.03
N ALA A 38 4.07 9.48 1.56
CA ALA A 38 3.59 9.20 2.91
C ALA A 38 3.06 7.77 3.05
N LEU A 39 2.31 7.27 2.06
CA LEU A 39 1.80 5.90 2.02
C LEU A 39 2.92 4.87 1.96
N VAL A 40 3.98 5.07 1.17
CA VAL A 40 5.14 4.17 1.17
C VAL A 40 5.78 4.09 2.56
N ARG A 41 5.93 5.21 3.27
CA ARG A 41 6.46 5.20 4.64
C ARG A 41 5.54 4.45 5.62
N LEU A 42 4.23 4.59 5.48
CA LEU A 42 3.25 3.89 6.32
C LEU A 42 3.19 2.38 6.02
N LEU A 43 3.39 1.98 4.76
CA LEU A 43 3.52 0.58 4.38
C LEU A 43 4.79 -0.07 4.95
N LEU A 44 5.84 0.73 5.16
CA LEU A 44 7.12 0.31 5.72
C LEU A 44 7.30 0.79 7.17
N ASP A 45 6.20 0.91 7.92
CA ASP A 45 6.23 1.35 9.31
C ASP A 45 7.04 0.37 10.17
N ALA A 46 8.18 0.84 10.67
CA ALA A 46 9.10 0.00 11.44
C ALA A 46 8.68 -0.17 12.91
N GLU A 47 7.73 0.64 13.39
CA GLU A 47 7.31 0.65 14.79
C GLU A 47 6.12 -0.27 15.03
N ASP A 48 5.17 -0.33 14.10
CA ASP A 48 3.93 -1.09 14.30
C ASP A 48 3.37 -1.70 13.00
N THR A 49 3.33 -3.03 12.96
CA THR A 49 2.90 -3.81 11.79
C THR A 49 1.40 -3.68 11.48
N ALA A 50 0.59 -3.22 12.43
CA ALA A 50 -0.83 -2.92 12.17
C ALA A 50 -0.98 -1.69 11.25
N VAL A 51 0.00 -0.78 11.22
CA VAL A 51 0.03 0.34 10.27
C VAL A 51 0.28 -0.18 8.85
N THR A 52 1.28 -1.05 8.68
CA THR A 52 1.57 -1.73 7.41
C THR A 52 0.36 -2.46 6.86
N ARG A 53 -0.21 -3.39 7.64
CA ARG A 53 -1.36 -4.21 7.22
C ARG A 53 -2.56 -3.36 6.82
N ARG A 54 -2.97 -2.40 7.66
CA ARG A 54 -4.17 -1.58 7.41
C ARG A 54 -4.00 -0.60 6.25
N THR A 55 -2.77 -0.15 6.00
CA THR A 55 -2.48 0.72 4.84
C THR A 55 -2.50 -0.09 3.55
N ALA A 56 -1.92 -1.30 3.56
CA ALA A 56 -1.97 -2.21 2.42
C ALA A 56 -3.41 -2.61 2.06
N GLU A 57 -4.21 -2.98 3.07
CA GLU A 57 -5.64 -3.29 2.93
C GLU A 57 -6.41 -2.13 2.29
N ALA A 58 -6.15 -0.88 2.73
CA ALA A 58 -6.82 0.29 2.17
C ALA A 58 -6.45 0.53 0.70
N LEU A 59 -5.16 0.43 0.34
CA LEU A 59 -4.71 0.60 -1.04
C LEU A 59 -5.23 -0.51 -1.96
N ALA A 60 -5.21 -1.76 -1.49
CA ALA A 60 -5.75 -2.89 -2.23
C ALA A 60 -7.26 -2.72 -2.48
N ARG A 61 -8.04 -2.22 -1.50
CA ARG A 61 -9.46 -1.88 -1.68
C ARG A 61 -9.70 -0.74 -2.67
N VAL A 62 -8.81 0.25 -2.71
CA VAL A 62 -8.89 1.32 -3.73
C VAL A 62 -8.66 0.74 -5.12
N GLY A 63 -7.71 -0.19 -5.27
CA GLY A 63 -7.53 -0.99 -6.48
C GLY A 63 -7.13 -0.21 -7.75
N SER A 64 -6.93 1.10 -7.65
CA SER A 64 -6.48 1.93 -8.78
C SER A 64 -5.03 1.62 -9.14
N VAL A 65 -4.64 1.81 -10.41
CA VAL A 65 -3.25 1.61 -10.84
C VAL A 65 -2.27 2.46 -10.02
N ALA A 66 -2.67 3.67 -9.59
CA ALA A 66 -1.86 4.51 -8.71
C ALA A 66 -1.69 3.92 -7.30
N ALA A 67 -2.77 3.44 -6.69
CA ALA A 67 -2.71 2.79 -5.37
C ALA A 67 -1.87 1.51 -5.41
N VAL A 68 -2.04 0.70 -6.45
CA VAL A 68 -1.27 -0.54 -6.63
C VAL A 68 0.20 -0.24 -6.95
N ARG A 69 0.51 0.86 -7.67
CA ARG A 69 1.89 1.31 -7.87
C ARG A 69 2.59 1.61 -6.54
N VAL A 70 1.90 2.29 -5.62
CA VAL A 70 2.40 2.60 -4.27
C VAL A 70 2.65 1.31 -3.48
N LEU A 71 1.67 0.41 -3.45
CA LEU A 71 1.78 -0.90 -2.82
C LEU A 71 2.97 -1.69 -3.37
N ALA A 72 3.06 -1.84 -4.69
CA ALA A 72 4.13 -2.56 -5.37
C ALA A 72 5.52 -1.99 -5.05
N ARG A 73 5.64 -0.65 -4.98
CA ARG A 73 6.90 -0.02 -4.59
C ARG A 73 7.31 -0.38 -3.16
N ALA A 74 6.36 -0.44 -2.23
CA ALA A 74 6.64 -0.85 -0.85
C ALA A 74 7.01 -2.34 -0.78
N VAL A 75 6.26 -3.22 -1.45
CA VAL A 75 6.55 -4.67 -1.51
C VAL A 75 7.97 -4.94 -1.99
N ALA A 76 8.43 -4.22 -3.03
CA ALA A 76 9.78 -4.40 -3.55
C ALA A 76 10.91 -3.88 -2.64
N GLY A 77 10.60 -3.13 -1.59
CA GLY A 77 11.56 -2.60 -0.61
C GLY A 77 11.34 -3.11 0.81
N ALA A 78 10.36 -3.98 1.03
CA ALA A 78 10.05 -4.57 2.33
C ALA A 78 11.10 -5.63 2.72
N ASP A 79 11.39 -5.73 4.02
CA ASP A 79 11.99 -6.93 4.58
C ASP A 79 10.96 -8.07 4.72
N ASP A 80 11.41 -9.29 5.05
CA ASP A 80 10.54 -10.47 5.15
C ASP A 80 9.39 -10.26 6.16
N GLY A 81 9.65 -9.58 7.28
CA GLY A 81 8.62 -9.32 8.29
C GLY A 81 7.58 -8.30 7.80
N GLN A 82 8.01 -7.27 7.10
CA GLN A 82 7.12 -6.30 6.46
C GLN A 82 6.32 -6.94 5.32
N ALA A 83 6.93 -7.83 4.54
CA ALA A 83 6.28 -8.54 3.44
C ALA A 83 5.08 -9.38 3.93
N ASP A 84 5.23 -10.13 5.03
CA ASP A 84 4.15 -10.93 5.64
C ASP A 84 2.90 -10.07 5.97
N TRP A 85 3.11 -8.86 6.51
CA TRP A 85 2.02 -7.96 6.88
C TRP A 85 1.42 -7.20 5.70
N LEU A 86 2.24 -6.91 4.67
CA LEU A 86 1.75 -6.38 3.40
C LEU A 86 0.85 -7.42 2.71
N GLU A 87 1.30 -8.67 2.62
CA GLU A 87 0.51 -9.78 2.07
C GLU A 87 -0.80 -9.95 2.82
N THR A 88 -0.74 -10.03 4.16
CA THR A 88 -1.95 -10.14 4.99
C THR A 88 -2.94 -9.02 4.69
N GLY A 89 -2.48 -7.77 4.61
CA GLY A 89 -3.35 -6.62 4.30
C GLY A 89 -3.94 -6.69 2.89
N VAL A 90 -3.16 -7.11 1.90
CA VAL A 90 -3.64 -7.35 0.54
C VAL A 90 -4.74 -8.41 0.49
N LEU A 91 -4.55 -9.52 1.21
CA LEU A 91 -5.51 -10.63 1.24
C LEU A 91 -6.80 -10.26 1.98
N ASP A 92 -6.71 -9.51 3.08
CA ASP A 92 -7.86 -8.99 3.83
C ASP A 92 -8.76 -8.04 3.02
N ALA A 93 -8.21 -7.38 2.01
CA ALA A 93 -8.95 -6.44 1.18
C ALA A 93 -10.02 -7.13 0.33
N GLU A 94 -9.84 -8.42 0.02
CA GLU A 94 -10.70 -9.21 -0.87
C GLU A 94 -11.00 -8.48 -2.18
N ALA A 95 -10.00 -7.81 -2.76
CA ALA A 95 -10.16 -6.93 -3.92
C ALA A 95 -10.04 -7.69 -5.25
N PRO A 96 -11.14 -7.98 -5.97
CA PRO A 96 -11.12 -8.81 -7.19
C PRO A 96 -10.38 -8.14 -8.35
N ASP A 97 -10.35 -6.81 -8.39
CA ASP A 97 -9.72 -6.04 -9.47
C ASP A 97 -8.20 -5.84 -9.28
N LEU A 98 -7.64 -6.29 -8.14
CA LEU A 98 -6.24 -6.05 -7.79
C LEU A 98 -5.28 -6.69 -8.81
N ALA A 99 -5.57 -7.92 -9.24
CA ALA A 99 -4.75 -8.61 -10.24
C ALA A 99 -4.69 -7.87 -11.58
N ALA A 100 -5.81 -7.27 -12.02
CA ALA A 100 -5.86 -6.49 -13.25
C ALA A 100 -5.03 -5.19 -13.14
N ALA A 101 -5.09 -4.52 -11.98
CA ALA A 101 -4.28 -3.33 -11.72
C ALA A 101 -2.77 -3.67 -11.62
N CYS A 102 -2.39 -4.80 -11.03
CA CYS A 102 -1.01 -5.30 -11.05
C CYS A 102 -0.54 -5.60 -12.48
N ALA A 103 -1.37 -6.25 -13.30
CA ALA A 103 -1.04 -6.55 -14.70
C ALA A 103 -0.78 -5.29 -15.53
N ALA A 104 -1.49 -4.18 -15.25
CA ALA A 104 -1.23 -2.88 -15.90
C ALA A 104 0.16 -2.31 -15.60
N LEU A 105 0.82 -2.76 -14.53
CA LEU A 105 2.16 -2.32 -14.11
C LEU A 105 3.29 -3.23 -14.62
N ALA A 106 3.00 -4.26 -15.42
CA ALA A 106 4.00 -5.21 -15.94
C ALA A 106 5.13 -4.53 -16.75
N TRP A 107 4.87 -3.34 -17.31
CA TRP A 107 5.82 -2.55 -18.09
C TRP A 107 6.13 -1.19 -17.45
N ASP A 108 5.89 -1.04 -16.15
CA ASP A 108 6.21 0.21 -15.46
C ASP A 108 7.68 0.56 -15.63
N ARG A 109 8.00 1.85 -15.78
CA ARG A 109 9.37 2.34 -15.90
C ARG A 109 10.25 2.00 -14.70
N GLU A 110 9.66 1.92 -13.50
CA GLU A 110 10.38 1.57 -12.27
C GLU A 110 10.44 0.05 -12.08
N GLU A 111 11.66 -0.52 -12.07
CA GLU A 111 11.84 -1.97 -11.88
C GLU A 111 11.25 -2.46 -10.55
N ALA A 112 11.40 -1.69 -9.47
CA ALA A 112 10.82 -2.01 -8.18
C ALA A 112 9.29 -2.15 -8.27
N VAL A 113 8.61 -1.25 -8.99
CA VAL A 113 7.16 -1.32 -9.20
C VAL A 113 6.79 -2.58 -9.98
N ARG A 114 7.51 -2.93 -11.05
CA ARG A 114 7.25 -4.16 -11.81
C ARG A 114 7.39 -5.41 -10.93
N ARG A 115 8.48 -5.49 -10.16
CA ARG A 115 8.77 -6.64 -9.29
C ARG A 115 7.74 -6.78 -8.18
N GLY A 116 7.42 -5.69 -7.48
CA GLY A 116 6.42 -5.73 -6.42
C GLY A 116 5.02 -6.02 -6.94
N ALA A 117 4.65 -5.54 -8.13
CA ALA A 117 3.37 -5.88 -8.74
C ALA A 117 3.30 -7.37 -9.11
N ALA A 118 4.41 -7.96 -9.57
CA ALA A 118 4.50 -9.41 -9.80
C ALA A 118 4.36 -10.21 -8.51
N GLU A 119 4.98 -9.76 -7.42
CA GLU A 119 4.86 -10.40 -6.10
C GLU A 119 3.42 -10.36 -5.57
N VAL A 120 2.74 -9.21 -5.66
CA VAL A 120 1.32 -9.08 -5.28
C VAL A 120 0.44 -10.02 -6.12
N MET A 121 0.77 -10.26 -7.40
CA MET A 121 0.05 -11.25 -8.22
C MET A 121 0.23 -12.69 -7.74
N VAL A 122 1.37 -13.04 -7.15
CA VAL A 122 1.60 -14.36 -6.53
C VAL A 122 0.67 -14.52 -5.34
N TRP A 123 0.66 -13.55 -4.42
CA TRP A 123 -0.19 -13.59 -3.22
C TRP A 123 -1.67 -13.80 -3.52
N VAL A 124 -2.21 -13.07 -4.51
CA VAL A 124 -3.62 -13.22 -4.90
C VAL A 124 -3.91 -14.49 -5.69
N GLY A 125 -2.90 -15.07 -6.36
CA GLY A 125 -3.00 -16.32 -7.12
C GLY A 125 -2.99 -17.57 -6.22
N ASP A 126 -2.22 -17.54 -5.14
CA ASP A 126 -2.09 -18.67 -4.20
C ASP A 126 -3.35 -18.89 -3.33
N ARG A 127 -4.34 -17.99 -3.40
CA ARG A 127 -5.67 -18.17 -2.81
C ARG A 127 -6.61 -19.11 -3.59
N SER A 128 -6.22 -19.57 -4.79
CA SER A 128 -7.10 -20.32 -5.70
C SER A 128 -6.97 -21.84 -5.64
#